data_AF-A0A929ZGE8-F1
#
_entry.id   AF-A0A929ZGE8-F1
#
_cell.length_a   1.000
_cell.length_b   1.000
_cell.length_c   1.000
_cell.angle_alpha   90.00
_cell.angle_beta   90.00
_cell.angle_gamma   90.00
#
_symmetry.space_group_name_H-M   'P 1'
#
loop_
_entity.id
_entity.type
_entity.pdbx_description
1 polymer ?
#
loop_
_entity_poly.entity_id
_entity_poly.type
_entity_poly.pdbx_seq_one_letter_code
_entity_poly.pdbx_strand_id
1 'polypeptide(L)'
;AGALAEAAALGQEGDSEEVCTSLAVSELRGAPRAVRTRALREAASGAGIHALSSTHVDALDDLVVAWRGQGPIDLPGGTASRVGHGAHARIAFVAREPGRATGPDPA
;
A
#
# COMPACT_ATOMS: atom_id res chain seq x y z
N ALA A 1 -20.51 -28.21 -15.45
CA ALA A 1 -20.75 -26.89 -14.84
C ALA A 1 -19.41 -26.41 -14.27
N GLY A 2 -18.64 -25.72 -15.10
CA GLY A 2 -17.27 -25.30 -14.82
C GLY A 2 -17.18 -23.83 -14.49
N ALA A 3 -16.24 -23.51 -13.62
CA ALA A 3 -15.83 -22.18 -13.17
C ALA A 3 -15.57 -21.19 -14.32
N LEU A 4 -15.88 -19.92 -14.10
CA LEU A 4 -14.90 -18.86 -13.81
C LEU A 4 -15.67 -17.53 -13.88
N ALA A 5 -15.97 -16.94 -12.71
CA ALA A 5 -16.47 -15.56 -12.68
C ALA A 5 -15.36 -14.66 -13.22
N GLU A 6 -15.71 -13.88 -14.24
CA GLU A 6 -14.81 -13.14 -15.10
C GLU A 6 -13.84 -12.25 -14.34
N ALA A 7 -12.57 -12.47 -14.66
CA ALA A 7 -11.48 -11.59 -14.36
C ALA A 7 -11.67 -10.23 -15.06
N ALA A 8 -11.07 -9.21 -14.44
CA ALA A 8 -10.70 -7.95 -15.07
C ALA A 8 -11.85 -6.99 -15.42
N ALA A 9 -12.41 -6.35 -14.38
CA ALA A 9 -12.74 -4.94 -14.53
C ALA A 9 -11.42 -4.16 -14.64
N LEU A 10 -10.92 -4.04 -15.87
CA LEU A 10 -9.95 -3.02 -16.25
C LEU A 10 -10.60 -1.65 -16.04
N GLY A 11 -9.94 -0.86 -15.20
CA GLY A 11 -10.26 0.53 -14.94
C GLY A 11 -9.05 1.19 -14.30
N GLN A 12 -7.93 1.18 -15.02
CA GLN A 12 -6.80 2.07 -14.76
C GLN A 12 -6.48 2.81 -16.07
N GLU A 13 -7.49 3.51 -16.60
CA GLU A 13 -7.27 4.55 -17.59
C GLU A 13 -7.17 5.86 -16.81
N GLY A 14 -5.94 6.24 -16.52
CA GLY A 14 -5.56 7.45 -15.81
C GLY A 14 -4.13 7.78 -16.17
N ASP A 15 -3.96 8.41 -17.33
CA ASP A 15 -2.84 9.32 -17.57
C ASP A 15 -3.02 10.49 -16.60
N SER A 16 -2.40 10.39 -15.44
CA SER A 16 -2.20 11.48 -14.49
C SER A 16 -1.15 11.01 -13.49
N GLU A 17 -0.36 11.95 -12.97
CA GLU A 17 0.57 11.75 -11.87
C GLU A 17 -0.17 11.45 -10.54
N GLU A 18 -1.19 10.59 -10.57
CA GLU A 18 -1.91 10.05 -9.43
C GLU A 18 -1.23 8.74 -9.04
N VAL A 19 -0.33 8.83 -8.08
CA VAL A 19 0.41 7.65 -7.65
C VAL A 19 -0.55 6.67 -6.97
N CYS A 20 -0.58 5.43 -7.47
CA CYS A 20 -1.50 4.41 -6.99
C CYS A 20 -1.18 4.02 -5.53
N THR A 21 -1.96 4.55 -4.59
CA THR A 21 -1.83 4.34 -3.14
C THR A 21 -2.42 3.00 -2.66
N SER A 22 -2.78 2.11 -3.59
CA SER A 22 -3.32 0.79 -3.26
C SER A 22 -2.73 -0.32 -4.13
N LEU A 23 -2.39 -1.47 -3.53
CA LEU A 23 -1.75 -2.59 -4.22
C LEU A 23 -2.49 -3.91 -4.01
N ALA A 24 -2.69 -4.69 -5.07
CA ALA A 24 -3.32 -6.01 -4.97
C ALA A 24 -2.39 -7.05 -4.33
N VAL A 25 -2.84 -7.68 -3.25
CA VAL A 25 -2.07 -8.71 -2.53
C VAL A 25 -1.77 -9.91 -3.43
N SER A 26 -2.69 -10.27 -4.32
CA SER A 26 -2.50 -11.43 -5.21
C SER A 26 -1.36 -11.26 -6.21
N GLU A 27 -1.19 -10.05 -6.74
CA GLU A 27 -0.06 -9.74 -7.64
C GLU A 27 1.27 -9.76 -6.88
N LEU A 28 1.26 -9.21 -5.66
CA LEU A 28 2.45 -9.20 -4.80
C LEU A 28 2.84 -10.60 -4.35
N ARG A 29 1.89 -11.48 -3.98
CA ARG A 29 2.19 -12.83 -3.49
C ARG A 29 2.98 -13.69 -4.48
N GLY A 30 2.79 -13.49 -5.79
CA GLY A 30 3.56 -14.18 -6.83
C GLY A 30 4.98 -13.63 -7.03
N ALA A 31 5.27 -12.43 -6.51
CA ALA A 31 6.52 -11.74 -6.73
C ALA A 31 7.56 -12.01 -5.62
N PRO A 32 8.88 -11.97 -5.96
CA PRO A 32 9.95 -12.04 -4.98
C PRO A 32 9.87 -10.90 -3.95
N ARG A 33 10.38 -11.13 -2.73
CA ARG A 33 10.37 -10.12 -1.65
C ARG A 33 10.92 -8.77 -2.09
N ALA A 34 12.01 -8.74 -2.86
CA ALA A 34 12.61 -7.49 -3.35
C ALA A 34 11.66 -6.67 -4.26
N VAL A 35 10.82 -7.34 -5.03
CA VAL A 35 9.81 -6.69 -5.89
C VAL A 35 8.65 -6.19 -5.04
N ARG A 36 8.17 -7.00 -4.08
CA ARG A 36 7.10 -6.61 -3.17
C ARG A 36 7.47 -5.37 -2.35
N THR A 37 8.65 -5.38 -1.73
CA THR A 37 9.12 -4.25 -0.92
C THR A 37 9.34 -2.98 -1.75
N ARG A 38 9.77 -3.11 -3.01
CA ARG A 38 9.87 -1.97 -3.94
C ARG A 38 8.48 -1.41 -4.26
N ALA A 39 7.52 -2.25 -4.66
CA ALA A 39 6.17 -1.80 -4.95
C ALA A 39 5.50 -1.13 -3.73
N LEU A 40 5.66 -1.71 -2.54
CA LEU A 40 5.16 -1.13 -1.29
C LEU A 40 5.78 0.26 -1.02
N ARG A 41 7.08 0.44 -1.29
CA ARG A 41 7.75 1.75 -1.15
C ARG A 41 7.23 2.77 -2.16
N GLU A 42 7.05 2.38 -3.42
CA GLU A 42 6.51 3.26 -4.46
C GLU A 42 5.08 3.70 -4.13
N ALA A 43 4.20 2.77 -3.74
CA ALA A 43 2.82 3.09 -3.36
C ALA A 43 2.74 3.96 -2.10
N ALA A 44 3.60 3.71 -1.11
CA ALA A 44 3.68 4.55 0.08
C ALA A 44 4.22 5.95 -0.22
N SER A 45 5.26 6.06 -1.06
CA SER A 45 5.78 7.35 -1.52
C SER A 45 4.70 8.11 -2.31
N GLY A 46 3.91 7.40 -3.09
CA GLY A 46 2.74 7.91 -3.76
C GLY A 46 1.65 8.46 -2.87
N ALA A 47 1.46 7.81 -1.74
CA ALA A 47 0.54 8.30 -0.72
C ALA A 47 1.10 9.51 0.03
N GLY A 48 2.38 9.86 -0.10
CA GLY A 48 3.03 10.91 0.69
C GLY A 48 3.75 10.40 1.95
N ILE A 49 3.94 9.08 2.06
CA ILE A 49 4.60 8.42 3.19
C ILE A 49 6.06 8.12 2.82
N HIS A 50 6.96 9.05 3.14
CA HIS A 50 8.38 8.93 2.77
C HIS A 50 9.27 8.40 3.89
N ALA A 51 8.78 8.37 5.14
CA ALA A 51 9.56 8.00 6.32
C ALA A 51 9.47 6.48 6.66
N LEU A 52 9.61 5.62 5.64
CA LEU A 52 9.59 4.16 5.80
C LEU A 52 10.99 3.58 6.06
N SER A 53 11.23 3.17 7.30
CA SER A 53 12.40 2.35 7.66
C SER A 53 12.27 0.89 7.18
N SER A 54 13.36 0.12 7.23
CA SER A 54 13.36 -1.31 6.90
C SER A 54 12.32 -2.09 7.72
N THR A 55 12.21 -1.83 9.02
CA THR A 55 11.22 -2.46 9.91
C THR A 55 9.79 -2.22 9.45
N HIS A 56 9.46 -1.00 9.01
CA HIS A 56 8.12 -0.70 8.50
C HIS A 56 7.85 -1.45 7.21
N VAL A 57 8.83 -1.54 6.31
CA VAL A 57 8.69 -2.29 5.05
C VAL A 57 8.56 -3.80 5.29
N ASP A 58 9.24 -4.34 6.29
CA ASP A 58 9.08 -5.74 6.69
C ASP A 58 7.69 -6.01 7.27
N ALA A 59 7.18 -5.10 8.11
CA ALA A 59 5.82 -5.20 8.64
C ALA A 59 4.76 -5.09 7.52
N LEU A 60 5.01 -4.27 6.49
CA LEU A 60 4.17 -4.21 5.29
C LEU A 60 4.25 -5.50 4.46
N ASP A 61 5.44 -6.08 4.29
CA ASP A 61 5.58 -7.39 3.61
C ASP A 61 4.81 -8.47 4.38
N ASP A 62 4.85 -8.46 5.70
CA ASP A 62 4.08 -9.38 6.56
C ASP A 62 2.56 -9.23 6.40
N LEU A 63 2.03 -8.02 6.18
CA LEU A 63 0.61 -7.85 5.83
C LEU A 63 0.24 -8.53 4.50
N VAL A 64 1.21 -8.63 3.58
CA VAL A 64 1.03 -9.29 2.28
C VAL A 64 1.16 -10.80 2.42
N VAL A 65 2.26 -11.29 3.00
CA VAL A 65 2.57 -12.72 3.05
C VAL A 65 1.98 -13.44 4.25
N ALA A 66 2.02 -12.83 5.44
CA ALA A 66 1.77 -13.45 6.73
C ALA A 66 0.50 -12.93 7.44
N TRP A 67 -0.47 -12.38 6.70
CA TRP A 67 -1.71 -11.86 7.31
C TRP A 67 -2.48 -12.92 8.10
N ARG A 68 -2.75 -12.61 9.38
CA ARG A 68 -3.51 -13.44 10.33
C ARG A 68 -4.67 -12.67 10.99
N GLY A 69 -5.16 -11.59 10.37
CA GLY A 69 -6.05 -10.62 11.03
C GLY A 69 -5.30 -9.42 11.62
N GLN A 70 -4.12 -9.12 11.07
CA GLN A 70 -3.36 -7.93 11.45
C GLN A 70 -4.15 -6.67 11.04
N GLY A 71 -4.29 -5.74 11.98
CA GLY A 71 -4.99 -4.48 11.81
C GLY A 71 -4.18 -3.44 11.03
N PRO A 72 -4.64 -2.18 10.98
CA PRO A 72 -3.88 -1.09 10.39
C PRO A 72 -2.49 -0.96 11.05
N ILE A 73 -1.45 -0.83 10.24
CA ILE A 73 -0.09 -0.51 10.68
C ILE A 73 0.07 1.00 10.61
N ASP A 74 0.37 1.60 11.75
CA ASP A 74 0.80 2.99 11.80
C ASP A 74 2.19 3.14 11.20
N LEU A 75 2.28 4.03 10.20
CA LEU A 75 3.51 4.37 9.52
C LEU A 75 3.90 5.81 9.87
N PRO A 76 5.19 6.15 9.81
CA PRO A 76 5.62 7.54 10.01
C PRO A 76 5.13 8.38 8.82
N GLY A 77 4.08 9.16 9.03
CA GLY A 77 3.41 9.97 7.99
C GLY A 77 2.12 9.37 7.44
N GLY A 78 1.64 8.23 7.95
CA GLY A 78 0.38 7.65 7.50
C GLY A 78 0.01 6.34 8.16
N THR A 79 -0.89 5.62 7.53
CA THR A 79 -1.35 4.32 7.99
C THR A 79 -1.50 3.42 6.76
N ALA A 80 -1.07 2.16 6.90
CA ALA A 80 -1.32 1.13 5.90
C ALA A 80 -2.30 0.11 6.47
N SER A 81 -3.29 -0.27 5.68
CA SER A 81 -4.23 -1.30 6.08
C SER A 81 -4.52 -2.25 4.93
N ARG A 82 -4.77 -3.51 5.26
CA ARG A 82 -5.25 -4.48 4.28
C ARG A 82 -6.77 -4.41 4.21
N VAL A 83 -7.29 -4.04 3.04
CA VAL A 83 -8.72 -3.99 2.75
C VAL A 83 -9.13 -5.19 1.89
N GLY A 84 -10.30 -5.75 2.15
CA GLY A 84 -10.80 -6.93 1.44
C GLY A 84 -10.25 -8.27 1.96
N HIS A 85 -10.74 -9.37 1.40
CA HIS A 85 -10.43 -10.73 1.85
C HIS A 85 -9.94 -11.61 0.69
N GLY A 86 -9.19 -12.67 1.02
CA GLY A 86 -8.79 -13.70 0.06
C GLY A 86 -7.93 -13.17 -1.09
N ALA A 87 -8.28 -13.55 -2.32
CA ALA A 87 -7.57 -13.21 -3.56
C ALA A 87 -7.81 -11.77 -4.07
N HIS A 88 -8.78 -11.04 -3.50
CA HIS A 88 -9.05 -9.64 -3.86
C HIS A 88 -8.60 -8.67 -2.78
N ALA A 89 -7.83 -9.15 -1.81
CA ALA A 89 -7.27 -8.27 -0.78
C ALA A 89 -6.31 -7.25 -1.42
N ARG A 90 -6.37 -6.01 -0.94
CA ARG A 90 -5.47 -4.92 -1.33
C ARG A 90 -4.85 -4.30 -0.10
N ILE A 91 -3.65 -3.77 -0.23
CA ILE A 91 -3.03 -2.91 0.77
C ILE A 91 -3.37 -1.48 0.38
N ALA A 92 -4.04 -0.73 1.26
CA ALA A 92 -4.35 0.67 1.10
C ALA A 92 -3.44 1.51 1.99
N PHE A 93 -2.81 2.53 1.41
CA PHE A 93 -2.01 3.52 2.10
C PHE A 93 -2.80 4.82 2.24
N VAL A 94 -2.86 5.35 3.45
CA VAL A 94 -3.47 6.64 3.75
C VAL A 94 -2.41 7.49 4.40
N ALA A 95 -1.90 8.52 3.72
CA ALA A 95 -1.10 9.50 4.42
C ALA A 95 -1.98 10.20 5.45
N ARG A 96 -1.42 10.37 6.64
CA ARG A 96 -1.95 11.32 7.59
C ARG A 96 -1.63 12.67 6.97
N GLU A 97 -2.64 13.51 6.74
CA GLU A 97 -2.41 14.87 6.27
C GLU A 97 -1.22 15.42 7.04
N PRO A 98 -0.17 15.93 6.35
CA PRO A 98 0.93 16.56 7.04
C PRO A 98 0.29 17.72 7.78
N GLY A 99 0.00 17.50 9.06
CA GLY A 99 -0.80 18.40 9.86
C GLY A 99 -0.14 19.73 9.70
N ARG A 100 -0.82 20.63 8.97
CA ARG A 100 -0.44 21.99 8.64
C ARG A 100 0.74 22.41 9.51
N ALA A 101 1.96 22.30 8.98
CA ALA A 101 3.13 22.87 9.62
C ALA A 101 2.87 24.38 9.60
N THR A 102 2.24 24.88 10.65
CA THR A 102 1.90 26.28 10.76
C THR A 102 3.20 27.02 11.05
N GLY A 103 3.63 27.82 10.08
CA GLY A 103 4.50 28.97 10.31
C GLY A 103 6.01 28.72 10.18
N PRO A 104 6.73 29.63 9.50
CA PRO A 104 8.19 29.61 9.41
C PRO A 104 8.79 30.23 10.67
N ASP A 105 9.98 29.77 11.07
CA ASP A 105 10.81 30.51 12.03
C ASP A 105 12.16 30.87 11.37
N PRO A 106 12.27 32.04 10.72
CA PRO A 106 13.54 32.68 10.46
C PRO A 106 13.82 33.69 11.59
N ALA A 107 14.74 33.33 12.49
CA ALA A 107 15.40 34.27 13.39
C ALA A 107 16.58 34.96 12.69
#